data_AF-A0AAV9JKS8-F1
#
_entry.id   AF-A0AAV9JKS8-F1
#
_cell.length_a   1.000
_cell.length_b   1.000
_cell.length_c   1.000
_cell.angle_alpha   90.00
_cell.angle_beta   90.00
_cell.angle_gamma   90.00
#
_symmetry.space_group_name_H-M   'P 1'
#
loop_
_entity.id
_entity.type
_entity.pdbx_description
1 polymer ?
#
loop_
_entity_poly.entity_id
_entity_poly.type
_entity_poly.pdbx_seq_one_letter_code
_entity_poly.pdbx_strand_id
1 'polypeptide(L)'
;FFNMYWPTLGVIVAVDNTSPQQMVAKKITPQQVNGQPWTADDNLPQLQRWSDVVSLCWQKLTQDTQRADLRWVMRRYITNKETLNMLAFVLRKKYPKMQPVGQAPDWDHRIKFTPGMEEFNALMGTPNIRGVAWMLIQHQSTFGRKTIVSITVYDPDPRTQYMPDMMVEIGPASAL
;
A
#
# COMPACT_ATOMS: atom_id res chain seq x y z
N PHE A 1 2.12 -14.03 -1.02
CA PHE A 1 2.68 -12.71 -0.66
C PHE A 1 3.89 -12.43 -1.54
N PHE A 2 3.83 -11.45 -2.44
CA PHE A 2 4.99 -11.04 -3.24
C PHE A 2 4.86 -9.61 -3.74
N ASN A 3 5.99 -9.01 -4.14
CA ASN A 3 6.03 -7.73 -4.82
C ASN A 3 6.48 -7.93 -6.26
N MET A 4 5.87 -7.19 -7.18
CA MET A 4 6.32 -7.07 -8.56
C MET A 4 6.76 -5.64 -8.81
N TYR A 5 7.80 -5.49 -9.61
CA TYR A 5 8.42 -4.20 -9.90
C TYR A 5 8.52 -4.03 -11.41
N TRP A 6 8.00 -2.92 -11.93
CA TRP A 6 8.20 -2.50 -13.32
C TRP A 6 8.89 -1.13 -13.35
N PRO A 7 10.22 -1.10 -13.21
CA PRO A 7 11.01 0.13 -13.18
C PRO A 7 10.75 1.06 -14.37
N THR A 8 10.66 0.50 -15.58
CA THR A 8 10.45 1.27 -16.83
C THR A 8 9.09 1.93 -16.93
N LEU A 9 8.12 1.51 -16.11
CA LEU A 9 6.79 2.08 -16.05
C LEU A 9 6.54 2.87 -14.75
N GLY A 10 7.52 2.90 -13.84
CA GLY A 10 7.35 3.53 -12.53
C GLY A 10 6.31 2.84 -11.65
N VAL A 11 6.18 1.51 -11.73
CA VAL A 11 5.12 0.76 -11.01
C VAL A 11 5.70 -0.23 -10.00
N ILE A 12 5.13 -0.20 -8.79
CA ILE A 12 5.27 -1.25 -7.78
C ILE A 12 3.90 -1.88 -7.55
N VAL A 13 3.81 -3.21 -7.60
CA VAL A 13 2.60 -3.95 -7.23
C VAL A 13 2.91 -4.82 -6.03
N ALA A 14 2.20 -4.57 -4.94
CA ALA A 14 2.32 -5.21 -3.66
C ALA A 14 1.12 -6.13 -3.44
N VAL A 15 1.29 -7.44 -3.67
CA VAL A 15 0.22 -8.43 -3.63
C VAL A 15 0.20 -9.12 -2.28
N ASP A 16 -0.85 -8.85 -1.49
CA ASP A 16 -1.09 -9.43 -0.17
C ASP A 16 0.22 -9.48 0.64
N ASN A 17 0.73 -8.34 1.07
CA ASN A 17 2.06 -8.30 1.68
C ASN A 17 2.03 -7.74 3.10
N THR A 18 2.86 -8.35 3.93
CA THR A 18 3.02 -8.03 5.35
C THR A 18 4.48 -7.69 5.60
N SER A 19 4.76 -6.66 6.40
CA SER A 19 6.14 -6.32 6.77
C SER A 19 6.79 -7.43 7.60
N PRO A 20 8.13 -7.62 7.56
CA PRO A 20 8.84 -8.53 8.45
C PRO A 20 8.43 -8.37 9.92
N GLN A 21 8.35 -7.13 10.41
CA GLN A 21 7.90 -6.81 11.76
C GLN A 21 6.49 -7.36 12.05
N GLN A 22 5.53 -7.14 11.14
CA GLN A 22 4.18 -7.66 11.32
C GLN A 22 4.11 -9.18 11.19
N MET A 23 4.97 -9.80 10.38
CA MET A 23 5.03 -11.25 10.26
C MET A 23 5.47 -11.89 11.58
N VAL A 24 6.50 -11.34 12.23
CA VAL A 24 6.95 -11.79 13.56
C VAL A 24 5.86 -11.54 14.61
N ALA A 25 5.28 -10.33 14.65
CA ALA A 25 4.22 -9.99 15.60
C ALA A 25 2.99 -10.90 15.48
N LYS A 26 2.63 -11.32 14.27
CA LYS A 26 1.52 -12.25 13.99
C LYS A 26 1.90 -13.73 14.07
N LYS A 27 3.18 -14.05 14.31
CA LYS A 27 3.71 -15.41 14.34
C LYS A 27 3.53 -16.20 13.02
N ILE A 28 3.68 -15.52 11.89
CA ILE A 28 3.47 -16.10 10.54
C ILE A 28 4.75 -16.19 9.70
N THR A 29 5.93 -16.09 10.33
CA THR A 29 7.19 -16.31 9.61
C THR A 29 7.34 -17.79 9.22
N PRO A 30 8.01 -18.13 8.09
CA PRO A 30 8.29 -19.52 7.73
C PRO A 30 8.96 -20.31 8.85
N GLN A 31 9.82 -19.66 9.63
CA GLN A 31 10.50 -20.22 10.78
C GLN A 31 9.52 -20.57 11.91
N GLN A 32 8.62 -19.66 12.28
CA GLN A 32 7.60 -19.92 13.31
C GLN A 32 6.57 -20.96 12.87
N VAL A 33 6.19 -20.98 11.58
CA VAL A 33 5.35 -22.03 11.01
C VAL A 33 6.04 -23.40 11.09
N ASN A 34 7.37 -23.42 10.98
CA ASN A 34 8.21 -24.63 11.12
C ASN A 34 8.68 -24.90 12.56
N GLY A 35 8.07 -24.27 13.57
CA GLY A 35 8.37 -24.50 14.99
C GLY A 35 9.70 -23.91 15.49
N GLN A 36 10.37 -23.08 14.70
CA GLN A 36 11.60 -22.39 15.09
C GLN A 36 11.29 -21.07 15.80
N PRO A 37 11.99 -20.74 16.91
CA PRO A 37 11.67 -19.60 17.76
C PRO A 37 12.28 -18.32 17.20
N TRP A 38 11.75 -17.80 16.09
CA TRP A 38 11.82 -16.35 15.91
C TRP A 38 10.78 -15.76 16.86
N THR A 39 11.23 -15.23 17.98
CA THR A 39 10.42 -14.57 19.00
C THR A 39 10.32 -13.08 18.71
N ALA A 40 9.34 -12.40 19.32
CA ALA A 40 9.25 -10.95 19.24
C ALA A 40 10.46 -10.24 19.89
N ASP A 41 11.26 -10.98 20.68
CA ASP A 41 12.48 -10.52 21.35
C ASP A 41 13.73 -10.66 20.49
N ASP A 42 13.64 -11.35 19.34
CA ASP A 42 14.71 -11.34 18.36
C ASP A 42 14.77 -9.95 17.73
N ASN A 43 15.85 -9.23 18.04
CA ASN A 43 16.12 -7.87 17.53
C ASN A 43 16.07 -7.87 16.01
N LEU A 44 14.88 -7.60 15.46
CA LEU A 44 14.70 -7.46 14.02
C LEU A 44 15.62 -6.36 13.52
N PRO A 45 16.21 -6.52 12.32
CA PRO A 45 17.03 -5.46 11.74
C PRO A 45 16.19 -4.18 11.64
N GLN A 46 16.83 -3.03 11.72
CA GLN A 46 16.12 -1.74 11.64
C GLN A 46 15.24 -1.64 10.37
N LEU A 47 15.67 -2.30 9.29
CA LEU A 47 14.98 -2.46 8.00
C LEU A 47 13.82 -3.49 8.05
N GLN A 48 12.99 -3.42 9.08
CA GLN A 48 11.89 -4.37 9.33
C GLN A 48 10.52 -3.85 8.87
N ARG A 49 10.41 -2.56 8.51
CA ARG A 49 9.16 -1.97 8.02
C ARG A 49 8.96 -2.29 6.54
N TRP A 50 7.70 -2.29 6.11
CA TRP A 50 7.34 -2.49 4.72
C TRP A 50 7.98 -1.44 3.79
N SER A 51 7.98 -0.18 4.22
CA SER A 51 8.59 0.94 3.50
C SER A 51 10.06 0.68 3.19
N ASP A 52 10.81 0.21 4.18
CA ASP A 52 12.25 -0.03 4.05
C ASP A 52 12.55 -1.16 3.07
N VAL A 53 11.87 -2.30 3.23
CA VAL A 53 12.06 -3.47 2.35
C VAL A 53 11.74 -3.11 0.90
N VAL A 54 10.63 -2.41 0.66
CA VAL A 54 10.19 -2.05 -0.69
C VAL A 54 11.13 -1.02 -1.32
N SER A 55 11.57 -0.01 -0.56
CA SER A 55 12.56 0.97 -1.03
C SER A 55 13.87 0.30 -1.42
N LEU A 56 14.37 -0.63 -0.61
CA LEU A 56 15.62 -1.35 -0.91
C LEU A 56 15.48 -2.23 -2.15
N CYS A 57 14.37 -2.95 -2.29
CA CYS A 57 14.09 -3.71 -3.50
C CYS A 57 14.01 -2.79 -4.73
N TRP A 58 13.34 -1.63 -4.62
CA TRP A 58 13.30 -0.65 -5.70
C TRP A 58 14.70 -0.17 -6.07
N GLN A 59 15.51 0.28 -5.11
CA GLN A 59 16.90 0.72 -5.35
C GLN A 59 17.76 -0.36 -6.01
N LYS A 60 17.59 -1.62 -5.59
CA LYS A 60 18.34 -2.76 -6.14
C LYS A 60 17.95 -3.08 -7.59
N LEU A 61 16.69 -2.86 -7.95
CA LEU A 61 16.12 -3.19 -9.25
C LEU A 61 16.11 -2.02 -10.25
N THR A 62 16.52 -0.83 -9.83
CA THR A 62 16.45 0.40 -10.64
C THR A 62 17.79 1.12 -10.71
N GLN A 63 18.07 1.73 -11.87
CA GLN A 63 19.15 2.71 -12.02
C GLN A 63 18.68 4.10 -11.56
N ASP A 64 19.59 5.03 -11.31
CA ASP A 64 19.26 6.36 -10.78
C ASP A 64 18.19 7.11 -11.59
N THR A 65 18.23 7.01 -12.92
CA THR A 65 17.24 7.61 -13.82
C THR A 65 15.84 7.01 -13.67
N GLN A 66 15.74 5.74 -13.26
CA GLN A 66 14.46 5.04 -13.04
C GLN A 66 13.96 5.18 -11.60
N ARG A 67 14.87 5.40 -10.63
CA ARG A 67 14.53 5.50 -9.20
C ARG A 67 13.52 6.60 -8.93
N ALA A 68 13.70 7.75 -9.57
CA ALA A 68 12.88 8.94 -9.41
C ALA A 68 11.57 8.93 -10.21
N ASP A 69 11.38 7.98 -11.14
CA ASP A 69 10.20 7.91 -12.00
C ASP A 69 9.08 7.03 -11.43
N LEU A 70 9.12 6.73 -10.12
CA LEU A 70 8.02 6.05 -9.46
C LEU A 70 6.73 6.87 -9.58
N ARG A 71 5.71 6.27 -10.20
CA ARG A 71 4.41 6.87 -10.49
C ARG A 71 3.25 6.14 -9.82
N TRP A 72 3.34 4.82 -9.66
CA TRP A 72 2.24 4.02 -9.13
C TRP A 72 2.70 3.01 -8.09
N VAL A 73 1.95 2.92 -6.99
CA VAL A 73 2.04 1.82 -6.04
C VAL A 73 0.67 1.18 -5.90
N MET A 74 0.52 -0.07 -6.31
CA MET A 74 -0.71 -0.83 -6.16
C MET A 74 -0.61 -1.71 -4.92
N ARG A 75 -1.57 -1.58 -4.00
CA ARG A 75 -1.78 -2.49 -2.87
C ARG A 75 -2.91 -3.44 -3.26
N ARG A 76 -2.58 -4.68 -3.58
CA ARG A 76 -3.54 -5.67 -4.08
C ARG A 76 -3.99 -6.65 -3.02
N TYR A 77 -5.23 -7.09 -3.13
CA TYR A 77 -5.89 -8.05 -2.25
C TYR A 77 -5.80 -7.66 -0.77
N ILE A 78 -6.36 -6.50 -0.44
CA ILE A 78 -6.30 -5.98 0.93
C ILE A 78 -7.23 -6.79 1.84
N THR A 79 -6.65 -7.43 2.86
CA THR A 79 -7.38 -8.27 3.84
C THR A 79 -7.33 -7.75 5.27
N ASN A 80 -6.54 -6.70 5.55
CA ASN A 80 -6.43 -6.19 6.91
C ASN A 80 -7.68 -5.39 7.33
N LYS A 81 -8.19 -5.70 8.51
CA LYS A 81 -9.45 -5.13 9.02
C LYS A 81 -9.41 -3.62 9.19
N GLU A 82 -8.27 -3.04 9.56
CA GLU A 82 -8.14 -1.60 9.79
C GLU A 82 -8.37 -0.81 8.49
N THR A 83 -7.69 -1.18 7.40
CA THR A 83 -7.91 -0.57 6.08
C THR A 83 -9.31 -0.86 5.56
N LEU A 84 -9.80 -2.10 5.68
CA LEU A 84 -11.14 -2.47 5.19
C LEU A 84 -12.25 -1.69 5.92
N ASN A 85 -12.15 -1.54 7.23
CA ASN A 85 -13.13 -0.78 8.02
C ASN A 85 -13.13 0.71 7.64
N MET A 86 -11.94 1.30 7.45
CA MET A 86 -11.84 2.70 7.04
C MET A 86 -12.35 2.90 5.61
N LEU A 87 -12.04 2.00 4.69
CA LEU A 87 -12.57 2.04 3.32
C LEU A 87 -14.10 1.94 3.34
N ALA A 88 -14.65 0.98 4.09
CA ALA A 88 -16.09 0.83 4.22
C ALA A 88 -16.75 2.08 4.82
N PHE A 89 -16.15 2.69 5.84
CA PHE A 89 -16.62 3.94 6.44
C PHE A 89 -16.68 5.07 5.40
N VAL A 90 -15.57 5.29 4.69
CA VAL A 90 -15.43 6.29 3.62
C VAL A 90 -16.48 6.09 2.54
N LEU A 91 -16.64 4.86 2.05
CA LEU A 91 -17.56 4.54 0.96
C LEU A 91 -19.03 4.66 1.40
N ARG A 92 -19.38 4.25 2.62
CA ARG A 92 -20.74 4.42 3.18
C ARG A 92 -21.11 5.88 3.34
N LYS A 93 -20.18 6.70 3.84
CA LYS A 93 -20.41 8.13 4.07
C LYS A 93 -20.60 8.88 2.74
N LYS A 94 -19.70 8.66 1.77
CA LYS A 94 -19.70 9.41 0.50
C LYS A 94 -20.67 8.86 -0.54
N TYR A 95 -20.86 7.55 -0.57
CA TYR A 95 -21.67 6.84 -1.57
C TYR A 95 -22.70 5.91 -0.91
N PRO A 96 -23.63 6.43 -0.08
CA PRO A 96 -24.57 5.61 0.70
C PRO A 96 -25.53 4.76 -0.16
N LYS A 97 -25.71 5.12 -1.43
CA LYS A 97 -26.59 4.41 -2.38
C LYS A 97 -25.85 3.39 -3.26
N MET A 98 -24.51 3.35 -3.21
CA MET A 98 -23.72 2.39 -3.97
C MET A 98 -23.92 0.98 -3.42
N GLN A 99 -24.02 -0.01 -4.32
CA GLN A 99 -24.17 -1.41 -3.95
C GLN A 99 -22.95 -2.23 -4.41
N PRO A 100 -22.42 -3.14 -3.57
CA PRO A 100 -22.78 -3.32 -2.16
C PRO A 100 -22.37 -2.14 -1.26
N VAL A 101 -23.20 -1.81 -0.28
CA VAL A 101 -22.95 -0.66 0.61
C VAL A 101 -21.63 -0.81 1.38
N GLY A 102 -20.71 0.14 1.17
CA GLY A 102 -19.40 0.16 1.81
C GLY A 102 -18.37 -0.77 1.19
N GLN A 103 -18.62 -1.30 -0.01
CA GLN A 103 -17.64 -2.05 -0.79
C GLN A 103 -17.21 -1.23 -2.01
N ALA A 104 -15.93 -1.35 -2.37
CA ALA A 104 -15.41 -0.71 -3.57
C ALA A 104 -16.07 -1.33 -4.81
N PRO A 105 -16.38 -0.53 -5.84
CA PRO A 105 -16.99 -1.04 -7.06
C PRO A 105 -15.93 -1.73 -7.94
N ASP A 106 -16.34 -2.34 -9.05
CA ASP A 106 -15.40 -2.92 -10.02
C ASP A 106 -14.45 -1.89 -10.65
N TRP A 107 -13.52 -2.38 -11.48
CA TRP A 107 -12.52 -1.54 -12.14
C TRP A 107 -13.11 -0.44 -13.03
N ASP A 108 -14.20 -0.73 -13.75
CA ASP A 108 -14.81 0.23 -14.68
C ASP A 108 -15.47 1.39 -13.93
N HIS A 109 -15.94 1.12 -12.71
CA HIS A 109 -16.59 2.07 -11.82
C HIS A 109 -15.69 2.56 -10.67
N ARG A 110 -14.38 2.27 -10.71
CA ARG A 110 -13.40 2.59 -9.66
C ARG A 110 -13.50 4.04 -9.17
N ILE A 111 -13.26 4.23 -7.88
CA ILE A 111 -13.41 5.55 -7.23
C ILE A 111 -12.04 6.13 -6.95
N LYS A 112 -11.81 7.38 -7.41
CA LYS A 112 -10.57 8.13 -7.19
C LYS A 112 -10.77 9.20 -6.11
N PHE A 113 -9.94 9.16 -5.08
CA PHE A 113 -9.84 10.19 -4.05
C PHE A 113 -8.56 11.01 -4.23
N THR A 114 -8.65 12.32 -4.05
CA THR A 114 -7.54 13.27 -4.21
C THR A 114 -7.38 14.16 -2.97
N PRO A 115 -6.22 14.81 -2.76
CA PRO A 115 -6.03 15.82 -1.73
C PRO A 115 -7.17 16.85 -1.72
N GLY A 116 -7.57 17.28 -0.51
CA GLY A 116 -8.73 18.17 -0.30
C GLY A 116 -10.05 17.42 -0.01
N MET A 117 -10.11 16.11 -0.26
CA MET A 117 -11.24 15.27 0.16
C MET A 117 -11.01 14.72 1.58
N GLU A 118 -12.03 14.76 2.44
CA GLU A 118 -11.97 14.12 3.76
C GLU A 118 -11.65 12.62 3.66
N GLU A 119 -12.17 11.96 2.63
CA GLU A 119 -11.97 10.54 2.37
C GLU A 119 -10.52 10.21 2.02
N PHE A 120 -9.85 11.10 1.28
CA PHE A 120 -8.42 10.96 0.99
C PHE A 120 -7.61 10.98 2.30
N ASN A 121 -7.88 11.95 3.18
CA ASN A 121 -7.20 12.07 4.47
C ASN A 121 -7.47 10.85 5.38
N ALA A 122 -8.71 10.35 5.38
CA ALA A 122 -9.07 9.15 6.11
C ALA A 122 -8.30 7.91 5.60
N LEU A 123 -8.21 7.74 4.27
CA LEU A 123 -7.46 6.63 3.66
C LEU A 123 -5.95 6.75 3.86
N MET A 124 -5.40 7.97 3.86
CA MET A 124 -3.99 8.25 4.22
C MET A 124 -3.63 7.71 5.61
N GLY A 125 -4.60 7.68 6.52
CA GLY A 125 -4.46 7.11 7.87
C GLY A 125 -4.48 5.58 7.91
N THR A 126 -4.68 4.85 6.81
CA THR A 126 -4.72 3.38 6.83
C THR A 126 -3.32 2.76 6.73
N PRO A 127 -3.08 1.54 7.25
CA PRO A 127 -1.76 0.90 7.15
C PRO A 127 -1.25 0.75 5.71
N ASN A 128 -2.13 0.45 4.76
CA ASN A 128 -1.77 0.28 3.34
C ASN A 128 -1.25 1.56 2.69
N ILE A 129 -1.81 2.72 3.05
CA ILE A 129 -1.38 4.00 2.50
C ILE A 129 -0.26 4.62 3.32
N ARG A 130 -0.30 4.50 4.66
CA ARG A 130 0.80 4.90 5.56
C ARG A 130 2.12 4.27 5.15
N GLY A 131 2.12 2.98 4.77
CA GLY A 131 3.32 2.31 4.28
C GLY A 131 3.92 3.00 3.04
N VAL A 132 3.08 3.45 2.11
CA VAL A 132 3.52 4.20 0.91
C VAL A 132 3.99 5.60 1.30
N ALA A 133 3.27 6.30 2.17
CA ALA A 133 3.68 7.62 2.65
C ALA A 133 5.05 7.58 3.36
N TRP A 134 5.26 6.63 4.28
CA TRP A 134 6.53 6.44 4.96
C TRP A 134 7.67 6.06 4.01
N MET A 135 7.38 5.25 2.99
CA MET A 135 8.33 4.94 1.92
C MET A 135 8.83 6.22 1.25
N LEU A 136 7.93 7.12 0.86
CA LEU A 136 8.30 8.39 0.23
C LEU A 136 8.99 9.35 1.20
N ILE A 137 8.57 9.42 2.47
CA ILE A 137 9.12 10.33 3.48
C ILE A 137 10.54 9.92 3.89
N GLN A 138 10.77 8.63 4.18
CA GLN A 138 12.05 8.14 4.72
C GLN A 138 13.10 7.92 3.64
N HIS A 139 12.68 7.63 2.40
CA HIS A 139 13.58 7.28 1.31
C HIS A 139 13.57 8.34 0.20
N GLN A 140 13.47 9.63 0.57
CA GLN A 140 13.49 10.75 -0.38
C GLN A 140 14.75 10.79 -1.24
N SER A 141 15.90 10.31 -0.74
CA SER A 141 17.13 10.18 -1.54
C SER A 141 16.98 9.21 -2.71
N THR A 142 16.05 8.25 -2.61
CA THR A 142 15.73 7.31 -3.69
C THR A 142 14.68 7.88 -4.63
N PHE A 143 13.57 8.34 -4.09
CA PHE A 143 12.39 8.69 -4.91
C PHE A 143 12.36 10.16 -5.35
N GLY A 144 13.24 10.99 -4.79
CA GLY A 144 13.12 12.45 -4.83
C GLY A 144 11.98 12.96 -3.94
N ARG A 145 11.71 14.27 -4.02
CA ARG A 145 10.59 14.90 -3.32
C ARG A 145 9.27 14.55 -4.02
N LYS A 146 8.58 13.54 -3.50
CA LYS A 146 7.31 13.03 -4.04
C LYS A 146 6.17 13.17 -3.04
N THR A 147 4.95 13.17 -3.56
CA THR A 147 3.72 13.15 -2.77
C THR A 147 2.70 12.18 -3.38
N ILE A 148 1.73 11.75 -2.58
CA ILE A 148 0.59 10.99 -3.06
C ILE A 148 -0.42 11.97 -3.69
N VAL A 149 -0.68 11.78 -4.97
CA VAL A 149 -1.58 12.62 -5.79
C VAL A 149 -3.00 12.09 -5.74
N SER A 150 -3.17 10.76 -5.68
CA SER A 150 -4.48 10.15 -5.57
C SER A 150 -4.45 8.73 -5.03
N ILE A 151 -5.60 8.29 -4.52
CA ILE A 151 -5.86 6.91 -4.11
C ILE A 151 -7.10 6.45 -4.87
N THR A 152 -6.92 5.47 -5.76
CA THR A 152 -8.02 4.85 -6.51
C THR A 152 -8.35 3.50 -5.91
N VAL A 153 -9.63 3.26 -5.57
CA VAL A 153 -10.11 2.01 -4.96
C VAL A 153 -11.04 1.26 -5.92
N TYR A 154 -10.92 -0.06 -5.95
CA TYR A 154 -11.80 -0.95 -6.72
C TYR A 154 -11.73 -2.38 -6.19
N ASP A 155 -12.73 -3.18 -6.50
CA ASP A 155 -12.71 -4.63 -6.36
C ASP A 155 -12.18 -5.26 -7.66
N PRO A 156 -11.01 -5.94 -7.65
CA PRO A 156 -10.46 -6.55 -8.84
C PRO A 156 -11.26 -7.77 -9.35
N ASP A 157 -12.05 -8.42 -8.49
CA ASP A 157 -12.94 -9.51 -8.91
C ASP A 157 -14.18 -9.62 -8.00
N PRO A 158 -15.28 -8.92 -8.35
CA PRO A 158 -16.50 -8.86 -7.53
C PRO A 158 -17.26 -10.18 -7.46
N ARG A 159 -16.81 -11.23 -8.16
CA ARG A 159 -17.40 -12.58 -8.11
C ARG A 159 -16.78 -13.46 -7.03
N THR A 160 -15.70 -12.99 -6.41
CA THR A 160 -14.92 -13.74 -5.43
C THR A 160 -15.04 -13.12 -4.04
N GLN A 161 -14.22 -13.59 -3.10
CA GLN A 161 -14.15 -12.97 -1.78
C GLN A 161 -13.72 -11.51 -1.92
N TYR A 162 -14.46 -10.60 -1.26
CA TYR A 162 -14.16 -9.18 -1.28
C TYR A 162 -12.74 -8.89 -0.76
N MET A 163 -11.84 -8.54 -1.67
CA MET A 163 -10.44 -8.22 -1.42
C MET A 163 -10.03 -7.03 -2.32
N PRO A 164 -10.44 -5.81 -1.96
CA PRO A 164 -10.25 -4.64 -2.80
C PRO A 164 -8.78 -4.30 -3.02
N ASP A 165 -8.51 -3.63 -4.12
CA ASP A 165 -7.22 -3.06 -4.47
C ASP A 165 -7.22 -1.54 -4.22
N MET A 166 -6.06 -0.99 -3.85
CA MET A 166 -5.79 0.44 -3.81
C MET A 166 -4.63 0.78 -4.74
N MET A 167 -4.88 1.60 -5.75
CA MET A 167 -3.86 2.16 -6.65
C MET A 167 -3.52 3.59 -6.21
N VAL A 168 -2.27 3.77 -5.79
CA VAL A 168 -1.75 5.04 -5.28
C VAL A 168 -0.95 5.73 -6.37
N GLU A 169 -1.42 6.91 -6.81
CA GLU A 169 -0.70 7.78 -7.75
C GLU A 169 0.32 8.62 -6.99
N ILE A 170 1.53 8.67 -7.51
CA ILE A 170 2.66 9.42 -6.94
C ILE A 170 3.09 10.46 -7.95
N GLY A 171 3.30 11.69 -7.47
CA GLY A 171 3.75 12.82 -8.27
C GLY A 171 4.81 13.65 -7.56
N PRO A 172 5.36 14.67 -8.23
CA PRO A 172 6.27 15.61 -7.59
C PRO A 172 5.55 16.31 -6.43
N ALA A 173 6.25 16.49 -5.31
CA ALA A 173 5.77 17.38 -4.27
C ALA A 173 5.89 18.82 -4.77
N SER A 174 4.78 19.56 -4.83
CA SER A 174 4.81 21.01 -5.06
C SER A 174 5.71 21.66 -4.02
N ALA A 175 6.46 22.69 -4.40
CA ALA A 175 7.07 23.59 -3.41
C ALA A 175 5.91 24.23 -2.63
N LEU A 176 5.82 23.90 -1.34
CA LEU A 176 4.98 24.64 -0.38
C LEU A 176 5.46 26.09 -0.29
#